data_AF-A0A2V7KVT5-F1
#
_entry.id   AF-A0A2V7KVT5-F1
#
_cell.length_a   1.000
_cell.length_b   1.000
_cell.length_c   1.000
_cell.angle_alpha   90.00
_cell.angle_beta   90.00
_cell.angle_gamma   90.00
#
_symmetry.space_group_name_H-M   'P 1'
#
loop_
_entity.id
_entity.type
_entity.pdbx_description
1 polymer ?
#
loop_
_entity_poly.entity_id
_entity_poly.type
_entity_poly.pdbx_seq_one_letter_code
_entity_poly.pdbx_strand_id
1 'polypeptide(L)'
;MAALPRYVVVVALTLAPGLLAAQDGLITAPVPVIEARLRGQPFDVVQQAGSRFEGDRTSHGLLHFADSSYMDVKLAKAPQGGAAFNNEPRYEIAAYALQKLFLNEPDYVVPPTVARMVSVDDYHKISATPTEPTFTDASSVLLILQYWTLDVTSKGVFDTKRAARDTAYARHLGDLNVFTYLVRQRDANAGNILISSDTLHPRMFSVDNGVTFDSPASNRGTEWSSMRVKRIGRATATRLERLRSEDLTHALGVMAQFERRAGQYVVVEPTANLDPSRGVRRKGDVLQLGLTEPEIDGVRRRLEWLVGRLRDGRLTTF
;
A
#
# COMPACT_ATOMS: atom_id res chain seq x y z
N MET A 1 -65.12 14.68 -19.28
CA MET A 1 -63.75 14.17 -19.44
C MET A 1 -62.91 14.73 -18.30
N ALA A 2 -62.71 13.95 -17.23
CA ALA A 2 -61.94 14.35 -16.06
C ALA A 2 -60.48 13.90 -16.22
N ALA A 3 -59.54 14.83 -16.01
CA ALA A 3 -58.11 14.57 -16.09
C ALA A 3 -57.62 13.80 -14.85
N LEU A 4 -56.94 12.68 -15.07
CA LEU A 4 -56.25 11.91 -14.03
C LEU A 4 -55.00 12.65 -13.55
N PRO A 5 -54.70 12.68 -12.24
CA PRO A 5 -53.47 13.26 -11.73
C PRO A 5 -52.28 12.31 -11.99
N ARG A 6 -51.19 12.88 -12.50
CA ARG A 6 -49.88 12.22 -12.60
C ARG A 6 -49.31 12.07 -11.19
N TYR A 7 -49.18 10.84 -10.70
CA TYR A 7 -48.40 10.54 -9.50
C TYR A 7 -46.91 10.71 -9.84
N VAL A 8 -46.27 11.69 -9.20
CA VAL A 8 -44.81 11.78 -9.12
C VAL A 8 -44.37 10.76 -8.07
N VAL A 9 -43.73 9.68 -8.50
CA VAL A 9 -43.06 8.75 -7.60
C VAL A 9 -41.74 9.40 -7.19
N VAL A 10 -41.71 9.94 -5.97
CA VAL A 10 -40.45 10.32 -5.32
C VAL A 10 -39.82 9.04 -4.79
N VAL A 11 -38.78 8.55 -5.48
CA VAL A 11 -37.93 7.49 -4.95
C VAL A 11 -37.07 8.10 -3.85
N ALA A 12 -37.47 7.90 -2.60
CA ALA A 12 -36.64 8.20 -1.45
C ALA A 12 -35.50 7.18 -1.41
N LEU A 13 -34.31 7.58 -1.85
CA LEU A 13 -33.06 6.86 -1.62
C LEU A 13 -32.82 6.82 -0.11
N THR A 14 -33.16 5.69 0.52
CA THR A 14 -32.77 5.39 1.89
C THR A 14 -31.27 5.09 1.91
N LEU A 15 -30.45 6.14 1.97
CA LEU A 15 -29.04 5.99 2.34
C LEU A 15 -28.99 5.43 3.75
N ALA A 16 -28.48 4.20 3.89
CA ALA A 16 -28.20 3.62 5.19
C ALA A 16 -27.24 4.56 5.95
N PRO A 17 -27.59 5.00 7.19
CA PRO A 17 -26.74 5.87 7.98
C PRO A 17 -25.60 5.04 8.59
N GLY A 18 -24.57 4.79 7.78
CA GLY A 18 -23.35 4.14 8.19
C GLY A 18 -22.36 4.17 7.04
N LEU A 19 -21.19 4.78 7.24
CA LEU A 19 -20.10 5.00 6.28
C LEU A 19 -20.17 6.28 5.43
N LEU A 20 -20.56 7.40 6.03
CA LEU A 20 -19.97 8.70 5.64
C LEU A 20 -18.80 9.01 6.58
N ALA A 21 -17.80 8.12 6.61
CA ALA A 21 -16.45 8.65 6.84
C ALA A 21 -16.20 9.57 5.64
N ALA A 22 -15.92 10.85 5.88
CA ALA A 22 -15.61 11.79 4.81
C ALA A 22 -14.59 11.13 3.89
N GLN A 23 -15.02 10.73 2.69
CA GLN A 23 -14.11 10.28 1.66
C GLN A 23 -13.21 11.47 1.39
N ASP A 24 -11.90 11.30 1.58
CA ASP A 24 -10.99 12.35 1.20
C ASP A 24 -10.83 12.34 -0.32
N GLY A 25 -10.62 13.51 -0.92
CA GLY A 25 -10.50 13.61 -2.38
C GLY A 25 -9.28 12.85 -2.96
N LEU A 26 -8.42 12.30 -2.10
CA LEU A 26 -7.17 11.65 -2.46
C LEU A 26 -7.35 10.12 -2.57
N ILE A 27 -8.32 9.54 -1.84
CA ILE A 27 -8.77 8.14 -1.87
C ILE A 27 -10.31 8.12 -1.91
N THR A 28 -10.86 7.96 -3.10
CA THR A 28 -12.29 8.19 -3.39
C THR A 28 -13.23 7.04 -3.02
N ALA A 29 -12.72 5.96 -2.42
CA ALA A 29 -13.52 4.83 -1.98
C ALA A 29 -13.00 4.27 -0.64
N PRO A 30 -13.85 3.61 0.17
CA PRO A 30 -13.40 2.97 1.40
C PRO A 30 -12.30 1.94 1.13
N VAL A 31 -11.28 1.90 1.98
CA VAL A 31 -10.12 1.02 1.82
C VAL A 31 -10.52 -0.46 1.64
N PRO A 32 -11.45 -1.04 2.43
CA PRO A 32 -11.88 -2.43 2.21
C PRO A 32 -12.51 -2.68 0.85
N VAL A 33 -13.20 -1.69 0.27
CA VAL A 33 -13.80 -1.77 -1.07
C VAL A 33 -12.71 -1.79 -2.13
N ILE A 34 -11.70 -0.91 -1.99
CA ILE A 34 -10.55 -0.87 -2.90
C ILE A 34 -9.81 -2.21 -2.87
N GLU A 35 -9.50 -2.73 -1.69
CA GLU A 35 -8.80 -4.01 -1.55
C GLU A 35 -9.58 -5.18 -2.16
N ALA A 36 -10.88 -5.27 -1.89
CA ALA A 36 -11.72 -6.34 -2.43
C ALA A 36 -11.76 -6.31 -3.96
N ARG A 37 -11.90 -5.11 -4.55
CA ARG A 37 -11.86 -4.90 -6.00
C ARG A 37 -10.54 -5.34 -6.60
N LEU A 38 -9.44 -4.79 -6.09
CA LEU A 38 -8.12 -5.06 -6.64
C LEU A 38 -7.70 -6.52 -6.46
N ARG A 39 -8.08 -7.18 -5.36
CA ARG A 39 -7.67 -8.56 -5.06
C ARG A 39 -8.42 -9.62 -5.86
N GLY A 40 -9.73 -9.44 -6.07
CA GLY A 40 -10.58 -10.54 -6.54
C GLY A 40 -11.57 -10.21 -7.66
N GLN A 41 -11.92 -8.94 -7.89
CA GLN A 41 -12.89 -8.62 -8.94
C GLN A 41 -12.25 -8.61 -10.32
N PRO A 42 -12.88 -9.21 -11.34
CA PRO A 42 -12.46 -9.05 -12.73
C PRO A 42 -12.40 -7.57 -13.12
N PHE A 43 -11.40 -7.20 -13.91
CA PHE A 43 -11.26 -5.86 -14.47
C PHE A 43 -10.68 -5.92 -15.88
N ASP A 44 -10.96 -4.88 -16.65
CA ASP A 44 -10.25 -4.56 -17.89
C ASP A 44 -9.31 -3.37 -17.66
N VAL A 45 -8.18 -3.31 -18.37
CA VAL A 45 -7.33 -2.12 -18.39
C VAL A 45 -7.69 -1.31 -19.62
N VAL A 46 -8.40 -0.19 -19.42
CA VAL A 46 -8.95 0.62 -20.52
C VAL A 46 -8.03 1.76 -20.94
N GLN A 47 -7.08 2.14 -20.09
CA GLN A 47 -6.01 3.06 -20.41
C GLN A 47 -4.74 2.63 -19.68
N GLN A 48 -3.60 2.73 -20.35
CA GLN A 48 -2.29 2.51 -19.74
C GLN A 48 -1.31 3.58 -20.21
N ALA A 49 -0.74 4.32 -19.25
CA ALA A 49 0.43 5.15 -19.50
C ALA A 49 1.68 4.32 -19.16
N GLY A 50 2.51 4.11 -20.19
CA GLY A 50 3.59 3.14 -20.18
C GLY A 50 4.76 3.46 -19.25
N SER A 51 5.62 2.45 -19.13
CA SER A 51 6.96 2.44 -18.54
C SER A 51 7.79 3.68 -18.88
N ARG A 52 8.40 4.31 -17.86
CA ARG A 52 9.14 5.58 -18.04
C ARG A 52 10.41 5.43 -18.89
N PHE A 53 10.89 4.20 -19.04
CA PHE A 53 12.07 3.80 -19.81
C PHE A 53 11.99 2.31 -20.15
N GLU A 54 12.85 1.85 -21.07
CA GLU A 54 12.94 0.44 -21.48
C GLU A 54 13.25 -0.47 -20.27
N GLY A 55 12.43 -1.51 -20.07
CA GLY A 55 12.58 -2.45 -18.95
C GLY A 55 11.95 -2.00 -17.63
N ASP A 56 11.33 -0.82 -17.55
CA ASP A 56 10.50 -0.46 -16.40
C ASP A 56 9.29 -1.41 -16.33
N ARG A 57 9.06 -1.97 -15.14
CA ARG A 57 8.01 -2.97 -14.86
C ARG A 57 6.75 -2.33 -14.28
N THR A 58 6.72 -1.00 -14.21
CA THR A 58 5.64 -0.23 -13.62
C THR A 58 4.93 0.57 -14.70
N SER A 59 3.61 0.57 -14.63
CA SER A 59 2.76 1.46 -15.42
C SER A 59 1.67 2.06 -14.55
N HIS A 60 1.10 3.16 -15.02
CA HIS A 60 -0.17 3.67 -14.52
C HIS A 60 -1.27 3.14 -15.43
N GLY A 61 -2.33 2.59 -14.85
CA GLY A 61 -3.48 2.12 -15.61
C GLY A 61 -4.80 2.52 -14.98
N LEU A 62 -5.80 2.68 -15.84
CA LEU A 62 -7.19 2.86 -15.48
C LEU A 62 -7.90 1.52 -15.60
N LEU A 63 -8.33 0.98 -14.45
CA LEU A 63 -9.10 -0.25 -14.38
C LEU A 63 -10.58 0.05 -14.56
N HIS A 64 -11.28 -0.79 -15.32
CA HIS A 64 -12.74 -0.79 -15.45
C HIS A 64 -13.29 -2.09 -14.88
N PHE A 65 -14.26 -2.00 -13.97
CA PHE A 65 -14.87 -3.15 -13.31
C PHE A 65 -16.26 -3.45 -13.87
N ALA A 66 -16.78 -4.66 -13.59
CA ALA A 66 -18.09 -5.11 -14.07
C ALA A 66 -19.27 -4.24 -13.60
N ASP A 67 -19.11 -3.49 -12.50
CA ASP A 67 -20.10 -2.53 -11.98
C ASP A 67 -20.00 -1.13 -12.65
N SER A 68 -19.28 -1.04 -13.76
CA SER A 68 -19.00 0.20 -14.50
C SER A 68 -18.20 1.25 -13.73
N SER A 69 -17.62 0.88 -12.57
CA SER A 69 -16.71 1.76 -11.85
C SER A 69 -15.31 1.73 -12.44
N TYR A 70 -14.57 2.81 -12.21
CA TYR A 70 -13.19 2.97 -12.65
C TYR A 70 -12.26 3.17 -11.46
N MET A 71 -10.98 2.77 -11.61
CA MET A 71 -9.96 2.99 -10.60
C MET A 71 -8.58 3.17 -11.23
N ASP A 72 -7.91 4.27 -10.91
CA ASP A 72 -6.52 4.48 -11.25
C ASP A 72 -5.61 3.67 -10.31
N VAL A 73 -4.65 2.98 -10.91
CA VAL A 73 -3.68 2.16 -10.17
C VAL A 73 -2.28 2.28 -10.76
N LYS A 74 -1.29 2.18 -9.88
CA LYS A 74 0.03 1.67 -10.26
C LYS A 74 -0.09 0.16 -10.48
N LEU A 75 0.25 -0.29 -11.69
CA LEU A 75 0.45 -1.71 -12.01
C LEU A 75 1.96 -1.99 -12.03
N ALA A 76 2.44 -2.82 -11.11
CA ALA A 76 3.84 -3.25 -11.10
C ALA A 76 3.94 -4.76 -11.30
N LYS A 77 4.49 -5.18 -12.45
CA LYS A 77 4.77 -6.59 -12.73
C LYS A 77 5.94 -7.08 -11.88
N ALA A 78 5.73 -8.17 -11.16
CA ALA A 78 6.81 -8.83 -10.43
C ALA A 78 7.88 -9.39 -11.39
N PRO A 79 9.16 -9.39 -10.99
CA PRO A 79 10.22 -10.01 -11.78
C PRO A 79 10.05 -11.53 -11.75
N GLN A 80 10.73 -12.25 -12.64
CA GLN A 80 10.78 -13.71 -12.58
C GLN A 80 11.28 -14.17 -11.19
N GLY A 81 10.62 -15.16 -10.60
CA GLY A 81 10.87 -15.62 -9.23
C GLY A 81 10.25 -14.76 -8.13
N GLY A 82 9.64 -13.62 -8.47
CA GLY A 82 8.89 -12.78 -7.53
C GLY A 82 9.73 -11.90 -6.61
N ALA A 83 11.04 -11.77 -6.87
CA ALA A 83 11.96 -10.95 -6.06
C ALA A 83 12.95 -10.17 -6.93
N ALA A 84 13.26 -8.93 -6.56
CA ALA A 84 14.28 -8.08 -7.19
C ALA A 84 14.70 -6.94 -6.25
N PHE A 85 15.87 -6.36 -6.49
CA PHE A 85 16.35 -5.21 -5.71
C PHE A 85 15.41 -4.00 -5.76
N ASN A 86 14.97 -3.61 -6.96
CA ASN A 86 14.05 -2.49 -7.17
C ASN A 86 12.67 -3.03 -7.56
N ASN A 87 11.59 -2.37 -7.10
CA ASN A 87 10.22 -2.87 -7.19
C ASN A 87 10.08 -4.30 -6.62
N GLU A 88 10.62 -4.51 -5.41
CA GLU A 88 10.49 -5.76 -4.65
C GLU A 88 9.01 -5.95 -4.24
N PRO A 89 8.28 -6.91 -4.85
CA PRO A 89 6.83 -7.00 -4.70
C PRO A 89 6.38 -7.14 -3.23
N ARG A 90 7.10 -7.95 -2.44
CA ARG A 90 6.74 -8.20 -1.04
C ARG A 90 6.95 -6.96 -0.16
N TYR A 91 7.87 -6.07 -0.49
CA TYR A 91 8.13 -4.86 0.29
C TYR A 91 7.04 -3.80 0.09
N GLU A 92 6.49 -3.68 -1.12
CA GLU A 92 5.33 -2.81 -1.37
C GLU A 92 4.11 -3.27 -0.54
N ILE A 93 3.85 -4.58 -0.51
CA ILE A 93 2.74 -5.15 0.26
C ILE A 93 3.02 -5.03 1.77
N ALA A 94 4.27 -5.26 2.21
CA ALA A 94 4.65 -5.16 3.61
C ALA A 94 4.57 -3.74 4.16
N ALA A 95 4.97 -2.75 3.37
CA ALA A 95 4.78 -1.35 3.69
C ALA A 95 3.30 -1.06 3.97
N TYR A 96 2.42 -1.51 3.07
CA TYR A 96 0.98 -1.32 3.24
C TYR A 96 0.40 -2.10 4.43
N ALA A 97 0.85 -3.33 4.66
CA ALA A 97 0.38 -4.15 5.80
C ALA A 97 0.82 -3.58 7.15
N LEU A 98 2.08 -3.12 7.26
CA LEU A 98 2.66 -2.62 8.50
C LEU A 98 1.92 -1.38 9.04
N GLN A 99 1.56 -0.42 8.18
CA GLN A 99 0.88 0.79 8.66
C GLN A 99 -0.46 0.50 9.35
N LYS A 100 -1.17 -0.56 8.95
CA LYS A 100 -2.49 -0.92 9.52
C LYS A 100 -2.40 -1.26 11.01
N LEU A 101 -1.22 -1.63 11.48
CA LEU A 101 -0.98 -1.96 12.88
C LEU A 101 -1.01 -0.73 13.79
N PHE A 102 -0.67 0.45 13.29
CA PHE A 102 -0.51 1.66 14.12
C PHE A 102 -1.19 2.93 13.60
N LEU A 103 -1.70 2.95 12.37
CA LEU A 103 -2.48 4.05 11.81
C LEU A 103 -3.95 3.65 11.66
N ASN A 104 -4.86 4.63 11.63
CA ASN A 104 -6.24 4.43 11.18
C ASN A 104 -6.33 4.67 9.67
N GLU A 105 -7.35 4.14 9.00
CA GLU A 105 -7.51 4.27 7.55
C GLU A 105 -7.40 5.72 7.01
N PRO A 106 -8.00 6.76 7.65
CA PRO A 106 -7.85 8.14 7.19
C PRO A 106 -6.41 8.68 7.34
N ASP A 107 -5.62 8.08 8.23
CA ASP A 107 -4.23 8.45 8.51
C ASP A 107 -3.24 7.59 7.70
N TYR A 108 -3.70 6.60 6.91
CA TYR A 108 -2.80 5.77 6.10
C TYR A 108 -1.96 6.62 5.18
N VAL A 109 -0.66 6.34 5.19
CA VAL A 109 0.37 7.01 4.39
C VAL A 109 0.84 6.13 3.24
N VAL A 110 0.53 4.84 3.21
CA VAL A 110 0.71 4.01 2.01
C VAL A 110 -0.65 3.81 1.36
N PRO A 111 -0.83 4.09 0.06
CA PRO A 111 -2.10 3.84 -0.59
C PRO A 111 -2.45 2.34 -0.58
N PRO A 112 -3.75 1.97 -0.63
CA PRO A 112 -4.19 0.59 -0.73
C PRO A 112 -3.40 -0.22 -1.75
N THR A 113 -2.72 -1.27 -1.28
CA THR A 113 -1.79 -2.07 -2.10
C THR A 113 -2.10 -3.55 -1.92
N VAL A 114 -2.20 -4.29 -3.03
CA VAL A 114 -2.46 -5.74 -3.01
C VAL A 114 -1.57 -6.50 -3.99
N ALA A 115 -1.35 -7.77 -3.68
CA ALA A 115 -0.84 -8.76 -4.63
C ALA A 115 -2.00 -9.35 -5.42
N ARG A 116 -1.85 -9.49 -6.74
CA ARG A 116 -2.82 -10.17 -7.60
C ARG A 116 -2.11 -11.08 -8.60
N MET A 117 -2.62 -12.29 -8.75
CA MET A 117 -2.24 -13.17 -9.87
C MET A 117 -3.23 -12.98 -11.02
N VAL A 118 -2.70 -12.83 -12.23
CA VAL A 118 -3.47 -12.88 -13.48
C VAL A 118 -2.89 -13.96 -14.38
N SER A 119 -3.68 -14.51 -15.31
CA SER A 119 -3.12 -15.42 -16.30
C SER A 119 -2.16 -14.67 -17.25
N VAL A 120 -1.24 -15.38 -17.89
CA VAL A 120 -0.38 -14.78 -18.94
C VAL A 120 -1.25 -14.19 -20.07
N ASP A 121 -2.31 -14.90 -20.46
CA ASP A 121 -3.24 -14.45 -21.51
C ASP A 121 -3.96 -13.16 -21.12
N ASP A 122 -4.43 -13.06 -19.87
CA ASP A 122 -5.04 -11.83 -19.36
C ASP A 122 -4.03 -10.69 -19.25
N TYR A 123 -2.78 -10.99 -18.88
CA TYR A 123 -1.73 -9.99 -18.89
C TYR A 123 -1.44 -9.45 -20.31
N HIS A 124 -1.47 -10.30 -21.35
CA HIS A 124 -1.28 -9.85 -22.74
C HIS A 124 -2.43 -8.97 -23.24
N LYS A 125 -3.63 -9.06 -22.65
CA LYS A 125 -4.72 -8.11 -22.90
C LYS A 125 -4.47 -6.75 -22.26
N ILE A 126 -3.71 -6.73 -21.16
CA ILE A 126 -3.35 -5.51 -20.42
C ILE A 126 -2.17 -4.82 -21.08
N SER A 127 -1.11 -5.57 -21.41
CA SER A 127 0.17 -5.03 -21.88
C SER A 127 0.60 -5.70 -23.18
N ALA A 128 0.98 -4.88 -24.16
CA ALA A 128 1.54 -5.35 -25.43
C ALA A 128 2.96 -5.93 -25.29
N THR A 129 3.60 -5.80 -24.12
CA THR A 129 4.94 -6.36 -23.89
C THR A 129 4.83 -7.86 -23.66
N PRO A 130 5.54 -8.69 -24.46
CA PRO A 130 5.62 -10.13 -24.21
C PRO A 130 6.03 -10.38 -22.76
N THR A 131 5.38 -11.34 -22.13
CA THR A 131 5.71 -11.72 -20.76
C THR A 131 5.75 -13.22 -20.61
N GLU A 132 6.72 -13.65 -19.82
CA GLU A 132 6.76 -14.98 -19.24
C GLU A 132 6.00 -14.99 -17.91
N PRO A 133 5.59 -16.18 -17.43
CA PRO A 133 5.09 -16.34 -16.08
C PRO A 133 6.09 -15.84 -15.03
N THR A 134 5.57 -15.29 -13.92
CA THR A 134 6.42 -14.93 -12.77
C THR A 134 7.10 -16.16 -12.18
N PHE A 135 6.39 -17.28 -12.12
CA PHE A 135 6.89 -18.56 -11.62
C PHE A 135 6.74 -19.63 -12.69
N THR A 136 7.77 -20.45 -12.90
CA THR A 136 7.87 -21.37 -14.05
C THR A 136 6.87 -22.52 -14.05
N ASP A 137 6.09 -22.68 -12.99
CA ASP A 137 5.24 -23.83 -12.70
C ASP A 137 3.74 -23.51 -12.80
N ALA A 138 3.38 -22.28 -13.18
CA ALA A 138 2.01 -21.85 -13.41
C ALA A 138 2.01 -20.79 -14.50
N SER A 139 0.99 -20.77 -15.35
CA SER A 139 0.86 -19.76 -16.41
C SER A 139 0.26 -18.45 -15.88
N SER A 140 0.87 -17.91 -14.82
CA SER A 140 0.39 -16.74 -14.09
C SER A 140 1.48 -15.67 -13.92
N VAL A 141 1.05 -14.41 -13.92
CA VAL A 141 1.86 -13.22 -13.68
C VAL A 141 1.42 -12.59 -12.37
N LEU A 142 2.37 -12.37 -11.47
CA LEU A 142 2.16 -11.62 -10.24
C LEU A 142 2.24 -10.12 -10.52
N LEU A 143 1.18 -9.42 -10.15
CA LEU A 143 1.08 -7.97 -10.17
C LEU A 143 0.98 -7.43 -8.75
N ILE A 144 1.65 -6.33 -8.49
CA ILE A 144 1.36 -5.45 -7.37
C ILE A 144 0.49 -4.31 -7.90
N LEU A 145 -0.71 -4.21 -7.35
CA LEU A 145 -1.67 -3.16 -7.66
C LEU A 145 -1.74 -2.21 -6.48
N GLN A 146 -1.42 -0.93 -6.70
CA GLN A 146 -1.52 0.11 -5.69
C GLN A 146 -2.46 1.21 -6.20
N TYR A 147 -3.42 1.61 -5.37
CA TYR A 147 -4.33 2.72 -5.67
C TYR A 147 -3.55 4.00 -5.96
N TRP A 148 -3.92 4.69 -7.04
CA TRP A 148 -3.27 5.94 -7.43
C TRP A 148 -3.91 7.13 -6.70
N THR A 149 -3.16 7.78 -5.82
CA THR A 149 -3.64 8.97 -5.10
C THR A 149 -3.81 10.17 -6.02
N LEU A 150 -4.91 10.91 -5.87
CA LEU A 150 -5.23 12.10 -6.67
C LEU A 150 -4.68 13.37 -6.03
N ASP A 151 -4.50 14.43 -6.84
CA ASP A 151 -4.17 15.79 -6.39
C ASP A 151 -3.00 15.89 -5.39
N VAL A 152 -1.94 15.12 -5.60
CA VAL A 152 -0.73 15.12 -4.77
C VAL A 152 0.49 15.73 -5.47
N THR A 153 1.44 16.21 -4.69
CA THR A 153 2.72 16.76 -5.17
C THR A 153 3.89 16.32 -4.29
N SER A 154 5.11 16.30 -4.84
CA SER A 154 6.34 16.05 -4.08
C SER A 154 6.97 17.34 -3.53
N LYS A 155 6.40 18.51 -3.84
CA LYS A 155 6.92 19.81 -3.41
C LYS A 155 6.45 20.14 -1.99
N GLY A 156 7.36 20.65 -1.16
CA GLY A 156 7.01 21.16 0.18
C GLY A 156 6.64 20.09 1.21
N VAL A 157 6.97 18.81 0.95
CA VAL A 157 6.65 17.70 1.86
C VAL A 157 7.28 17.89 3.24
N PHE A 158 8.52 18.37 3.33
CA PHE A 158 9.24 18.57 4.58
C PHE A 158 9.51 20.05 4.86
N ASP A 159 8.64 20.68 5.65
CA ASP A 159 8.69 22.08 6.05
C ASP A 159 8.58 22.19 7.58
N THR A 160 9.73 22.41 8.23
CA THR A 160 9.82 22.54 9.68
C THR A 160 9.15 23.81 10.21
N LYS A 161 9.10 24.89 9.43
CA LYS A 161 8.43 26.14 9.81
C LYS A 161 6.92 25.95 9.80
N ARG A 162 6.40 25.23 8.80
CA ARG A 162 4.98 24.86 8.76
C ARG A 162 4.62 23.92 9.91
N ALA A 163 5.43 22.89 10.17
CA ALA A 163 5.20 21.97 11.30
C ALA A 163 5.13 22.68 12.67
N ALA A 164 5.79 23.83 12.83
CA ALA A 164 5.74 24.59 14.08
C ALA A 164 4.41 25.35 14.30
N ARG A 165 3.65 25.65 13.23
CA ARG A 165 2.44 26.49 13.29
C ARG A 165 1.15 25.77 12.89
N ASP A 166 1.25 24.68 12.13
CA ASP A 166 0.14 23.92 11.58
C ASP A 166 0.14 22.52 12.19
N THR A 167 -0.73 22.29 13.17
CA THR A 167 -0.80 21.02 13.91
C THR A 167 -1.29 19.87 13.02
N ALA A 168 -2.14 20.14 12.02
CA ALA A 168 -2.62 19.11 11.10
C ALA A 168 -1.47 18.62 10.21
N TYR A 169 -0.72 19.55 9.61
CA TYR A 169 0.48 19.22 8.86
C TYR A 169 1.52 18.49 9.72
N ALA A 170 1.76 18.96 10.95
CA ALA A 170 2.73 18.34 11.84
C ALA A 170 2.35 16.91 12.24
N ARG A 171 1.05 16.64 12.43
CA ARG A 171 0.52 15.29 12.67
C ARG A 171 0.77 14.37 11.47
N HIS A 172 0.37 14.76 10.26
CA HIS A 172 0.58 13.95 9.05
C HIS A 172 2.07 13.71 8.75
N LEU A 173 2.91 14.72 8.96
CA LEU A 173 4.36 14.56 8.85
C LEU A 173 4.90 13.58 9.90
N GLY A 174 4.37 13.62 11.11
CA GLY A 174 4.72 12.68 12.17
C GLY A 174 4.35 11.24 11.82
N ASP A 175 3.12 11.00 11.37
CA ASP A 175 2.64 9.67 10.99
C ASP A 175 3.43 9.09 9.81
N LEU A 176 3.69 9.91 8.78
CA LEU A 176 4.58 9.54 7.67
C LEU A 176 5.99 9.22 8.16
N ASN A 177 6.56 10.01 9.07
CA ASN A 177 7.93 9.80 9.52
C ASN A 177 8.08 8.56 10.42
N VAL A 178 7.08 8.26 11.27
CA VAL A 178 7.00 6.99 12.00
C VAL A 178 7.02 5.83 11.00
N PHE A 179 6.14 5.88 10.00
CA PHE A 179 6.05 4.83 8.99
C PHE A 179 7.39 4.63 8.25
N THR A 180 7.93 5.70 7.65
CA THR A 180 9.17 5.65 6.87
C THR A 180 10.37 5.20 7.70
N TYR A 181 10.41 5.55 8.99
CA TYR A 181 11.40 5.02 9.93
C TYR A 181 11.21 3.52 10.16
N LEU A 182 9.99 3.05 10.46
CA LEU A 182 9.71 1.63 10.76
C LEU A 182 9.99 0.71 9.57
N VAL A 183 9.62 1.11 8.35
CA VAL A 183 9.99 0.36 7.14
C VAL A 183 11.45 0.58 6.74
N ARG A 184 12.17 1.51 7.37
CA ARG A 184 13.52 1.94 6.94
C ARG A 184 13.50 2.33 5.46
N GLN A 185 12.83 3.43 5.12
CA GLN A 185 12.73 3.94 3.75
C GLN A 185 14.11 4.35 3.22
N ARG A 186 14.65 3.58 2.28
CA ARG A 186 16.01 3.72 1.75
C ARG A 186 16.06 4.28 0.34
N ASP A 187 14.93 4.77 -0.17
CA ASP A 187 14.88 5.52 -1.42
C ASP A 187 14.17 6.86 -1.24
N ALA A 188 14.97 7.91 -1.18
CA ALA A 188 14.48 9.28 -1.10
C ALA A 188 14.31 9.96 -2.47
N ASN A 189 14.11 9.15 -3.52
CA ASN A 189 13.84 9.66 -4.85
C ASN A 189 12.66 10.65 -4.85
N ALA A 190 12.81 11.73 -5.61
CA ALA A 190 11.75 12.73 -5.75
C ALA A 190 10.50 12.08 -6.37
N GLY A 191 9.37 12.22 -5.68
CA GLY A 191 8.10 11.58 -6.07
C GLY A 191 7.72 10.36 -5.22
N ASN A 192 8.63 9.80 -4.43
CA ASN A 192 8.29 8.68 -3.52
C ASN A 192 7.53 9.17 -2.28
N ILE A 193 7.79 10.42 -1.86
CA ILE A 193 7.05 11.05 -0.78
C ILE A 193 6.23 12.20 -1.33
N LEU A 194 4.95 12.19 -1.00
CA LEU A 194 3.94 13.06 -1.58
C LEU A 194 3.11 13.73 -0.47
N ILE A 195 2.56 14.90 -0.79
CA ILE A 195 1.60 15.64 0.03
C ILE A 195 0.43 16.06 -0.82
N SER A 196 -0.77 16.10 -0.24
CA SER A 196 -1.94 16.74 -0.81
C SER A 196 -1.62 18.14 -1.32
N SER A 197 -2.11 18.45 -2.52
CA SER A 197 -2.05 19.79 -3.11
C SER A 197 -3.05 20.73 -2.43
N ASP A 198 -4.06 20.21 -1.75
CA ASP A 198 -4.92 21.00 -0.86
C ASP A 198 -4.17 21.29 0.45
N THR A 199 -3.74 22.55 0.57
CA THR A 199 -2.98 23.00 1.73
C THR A 199 -3.76 22.95 3.05
N LEU A 200 -5.10 22.95 3.02
CA LEU A 200 -5.93 22.85 4.22
C LEU A 200 -6.03 21.40 4.74
N HIS A 201 -5.79 20.42 3.87
CA HIS A 201 -5.84 19.00 4.17
C HIS A 201 -4.51 18.30 3.81
N PRO A 202 -3.44 18.52 4.60
CA PRO A 202 -2.07 18.17 4.23
C PRO A 202 -1.72 16.68 4.45
N ARG A 203 -2.59 15.77 4.01
CA ARG A 203 -2.32 14.33 4.05
C ARG A 203 -1.06 14.02 3.25
N MET A 204 -0.26 13.09 3.74
CA MET A 204 1.03 12.72 3.14
C MET A 204 1.05 11.24 2.80
N PHE A 205 1.81 10.89 1.76
CA PHE A 205 1.95 9.52 1.29
C PHE A 205 3.40 9.14 1.04
N SER A 206 3.68 7.85 1.23
CA SER A 206 4.88 7.14 0.79
C SER A 206 4.47 6.12 -0.27
N VAL A 207 4.90 6.34 -1.51
CA VAL A 207 4.74 5.44 -2.65
C VAL A 207 6.10 4.87 -3.06
N ASP A 208 6.09 3.86 -3.93
CA ASP A 208 7.31 3.18 -4.41
C ASP A 208 8.17 2.63 -3.24
N ASN A 209 7.55 1.82 -2.37
CA ASN A 209 8.18 1.28 -1.17
C ASN A 209 8.98 -0.01 -1.43
N GLY A 210 9.34 -0.29 -2.70
CA GLY A 210 10.17 -1.44 -3.08
C GLY A 210 11.61 -1.39 -2.57
N VAL A 211 12.09 -0.25 -2.06
CA VAL A 211 13.45 -0.07 -1.50
C VAL A 211 13.36 0.26 0.00
N THR A 212 12.87 -0.72 0.77
CA THR A 212 12.63 -0.64 2.22
C THR A 212 13.15 -1.90 2.93
N PHE A 213 12.93 -2.01 4.24
CA PHE A 213 13.32 -3.10 5.13
C PHE A 213 14.82 -3.43 5.10
N ASP A 214 15.21 -4.50 4.41
CA ASP A 214 16.60 -4.93 4.28
C ASP A 214 17.20 -4.63 2.89
N SER A 215 16.48 -3.93 2.01
CA SER A 215 17.07 -3.45 0.75
C SER A 215 18.36 -2.68 1.00
N PRO A 216 19.37 -2.79 0.13
CA PRO A 216 20.49 -1.84 0.06
C PRO A 216 20.02 -0.38 -0.08
N ALA A 217 20.92 0.57 0.19
CA ALA A 217 20.60 1.99 0.04
C ALA A 217 20.46 2.35 -1.45
N SER A 218 19.44 3.14 -1.78
CA SER A 218 19.37 3.85 -3.04
C SER A 218 20.47 4.90 -3.13
N ASN A 219 20.93 5.20 -4.35
CA ASN A 219 21.80 6.34 -4.61
C ASN A 219 21.06 7.69 -4.59
N ARG A 220 19.74 7.69 -4.35
CA ARG A 220 18.88 8.88 -4.26
C ARG A 220 18.79 9.47 -2.84
N GLY A 221 19.30 8.77 -1.83
CA GLY A 221 19.25 9.20 -0.44
C GLY A 221 18.49 8.24 0.47
N THR A 222 18.67 8.39 1.77
CA THR A 222 18.10 7.52 2.82
C THR A 222 17.55 8.31 4.00
N GLU A 223 17.34 9.61 3.82
CA GLU A 223 17.03 10.54 4.89
C GLU A 223 15.63 10.33 5.52
N TRP A 224 14.77 9.53 4.89
CA TRP A 224 13.48 9.07 5.43
C TRP A 224 13.60 7.78 6.27
N SER A 225 14.76 7.12 6.28
CA SER A 225 15.02 5.98 7.17
C SER A 225 15.27 6.37 8.64
N SER A 226 15.31 7.68 8.92
CA SER A 226 15.58 8.25 10.25
C SER A 226 14.36 9.03 10.76
N MET A 227 14.22 9.12 12.08
CA MET A 227 13.28 10.07 12.68
C MET A 227 13.79 11.51 12.46
N ARG A 228 12.99 12.30 11.76
CA ARG A 228 13.21 13.71 11.41
C ARG A 228 12.36 14.66 12.25
N VAL A 229 11.32 14.17 12.90
CA VAL A 229 10.43 14.95 13.77
C VAL A 229 10.64 14.61 15.25
N LYS A 230 10.21 15.53 16.11
CA LYS A 230 10.23 15.35 17.58
C LYS A 230 8.85 15.10 18.18
N ARG A 231 7.78 15.17 17.37
CA ARG A 231 6.39 15.00 17.79
C ARG A 231 5.64 14.09 16.83
N ILE A 232 4.78 13.22 17.35
CA ILE A 232 3.89 12.34 16.58
C ILE A 232 2.47 12.39 17.11
N GLY A 233 1.49 11.85 16.36
CA GLY A 233 0.10 11.77 16.83
C GLY A 233 -0.02 10.95 18.12
N ARG A 234 -0.83 11.42 19.08
CA ARG A 234 -1.09 10.68 20.34
C ARG A 234 -1.72 9.30 20.09
N ALA A 235 -2.65 9.22 19.14
CA ALA A 235 -3.28 7.96 18.74
C ALA A 235 -2.24 6.98 18.17
N THR A 236 -1.35 7.46 17.30
CA THR A 236 -0.23 6.70 16.74
C THR A 236 0.70 6.19 17.84
N ALA A 237 1.15 7.07 18.75
CA ALA A 237 1.98 6.70 19.90
C ALA A 237 1.32 5.60 20.75
N THR A 238 0.05 5.77 21.11
CA THR A 238 -0.72 4.80 21.92
C THR A 238 -0.79 3.43 21.26
N ARG A 239 -0.95 3.38 19.93
CA ARG A 239 -0.99 2.11 19.19
C ARG A 239 0.39 1.45 19.14
N LEU A 240 1.45 2.22 18.86
CA LEU A 240 2.83 1.73 18.84
C LEU A 240 3.24 1.10 20.18
N GLU A 241 2.88 1.74 21.31
CA GLU A 241 3.16 1.23 22.65
C GLU A 241 2.48 -0.10 22.99
N ARG A 242 1.40 -0.44 22.27
CA ARG A 242 0.62 -1.67 22.46
C ARG A 242 0.98 -2.79 21.49
N LEU A 243 1.75 -2.49 20.44
CA LEU A 243 2.15 -3.50 19.47
C LEU A 243 3.12 -4.50 20.08
N ARG A 244 2.84 -5.77 19.85
CA ARG A 244 3.65 -6.90 20.31
C ARG A 244 4.37 -7.55 19.14
N SER A 245 5.40 -8.33 19.46
CA SER A 245 6.16 -9.11 18.49
C SER A 245 5.28 -10.04 17.65
N GLU A 246 4.26 -10.64 18.27
CA GLU A 246 3.33 -11.56 17.61
C GLU A 246 2.46 -10.82 16.59
N ASP A 247 2.08 -9.58 16.87
CA ASP A 247 1.28 -8.76 15.94
C ASP A 247 2.09 -8.47 14.66
N LEU A 248 3.39 -8.20 14.79
CA LEU A 248 4.30 -8.03 13.65
C LEU A 248 4.48 -9.33 12.86
N THR A 249 4.75 -10.45 13.54
CA THR A 249 4.94 -11.75 12.89
C THR A 249 3.68 -12.19 12.16
N HIS A 250 2.51 -12.01 12.77
CA HIS A 250 1.22 -12.36 12.17
C HIS A 250 0.94 -11.52 10.91
N ALA A 251 1.13 -10.21 11.00
CA ALA A 251 0.79 -9.31 9.89
C ALA A 251 1.80 -9.35 8.72
N LEU A 252 3.07 -9.64 8.98
CA LEU A 252 4.15 -9.49 7.99
C LEU A 252 4.72 -10.84 7.51
N GLY A 253 4.48 -11.93 8.25
CA GLY A 253 5.02 -13.25 7.91
C GLY A 253 4.43 -13.85 6.63
N VAL A 254 3.11 -13.71 6.43
CA VAL A 254 2.39 -14.17 5.22
C VAL A 254 1.33 -13.12 4.86
N MET A 255 1.67 -12.23 3.93
CA MET A 255 0.79 -11.11 3.53
C MET A 255 -0.07 -11.44 2.31
N ALA A 256 0.39 -12.37 1.49
CA ALA A 256 -0.36 -12.92 0.37
C ALA A 256 -0.05 -14.41 0.23
N GLN A 257 -1.09 -15.19 -0.03
CA GLN A 257 -0.97 -16.60 -0.33
C GLN A 257 -1.78 -16.95 -1.57
N PHE A 258 -1.21 -17.83 -2.38
CA PHE A 258 -1.84 -18.39 -3.56
C PHE A 258 -1.74 -19.91 -3.54
N GLU A 259 -2.73 -20.56 -4.13
CA GLU A 259 -2.74 -21.99 -4.37
C GLU A 259 -2.86 -22.25 -5.87
N ARG A 260 -2.03 -23.14 -6.40
CA ARG A 260 -2.08 -23.54 -7.79
C ARG A 260 -3.23 -24.51 -8.00
N ARG A 261 -4.17 -24.13 -8.87
CA ARG A 261 -5.33 -24.95 -9.27
C ARG A 261 -5.43 -24.92 -10.80
N ALA A 262 -5.47 -26.10 -11.42
CA ALA A 262 -5.52 -26.24 -12.88
C ALA A 262 -4.45 -25.40 -13.62
N GLY A 263 -3.22 -25.36 -13.09
CA GLY A 263 -2.10 -24.63 -13.70
C GLY A 263 -2.10 -23.11 -13.51
N GLN A 264 -3.01 -22.56 -12.71
CA GLN A 264 -3.11 -21.13 -12.39
C GLN A 264 -3.04 -20.90 -10.88
N TYR A 265 -2.44 -19.79 -10.47
CA TYR A 265 -2.48 -19.38 -9.06
C TYR A 265 -3.78 -18.63 -8.74
N VAL A 266 -4.52 -19.13 -7.75
CA VAL A 266 -5.69 -18.44 -7.18
C VAL A 266 -5.35 -17.92 -5.79
N VAL A 267 -5.89 -16.75 -5.42
CA VAL A 267 -5.73 -16.20 -4.07
C VAL A 267 -6.47 -17.07 -3.06
N VAL A 268 -5.84 -17.31 -1.91
CA VAL A 268 -6.42 -18.04 -0.77
C VAL A 268 -6.05 -17.33 0.52
N GLU A 269 -6.78 -17.64 1.60
CA GLU A 269 -6.44 -17.12 2.92
C GLU A 269 -5.03 -17.55 3.35
N PRO A 270 -4.25 -16.65 3.99
CA PRO A 270 -2.95 -17.00 4.55
C PRO A 270 -3.03 -18.17 5.55
N THR A 271 -2.09 -19.10 5.42
CA THR A 271 -1.88 -20.18 6.38
C THR A 271 -0.58 -19.96 7.17
N ALA A 272 -0.19 -20.92 8.00
CA ALA A 272 1.07 -20.84 8.73
C ALA A 272 2.26 -20.59 7.77
N ASN A 273 3.22 -19.79 8.23
CA ASN A 273 4.42 -19.47 7.47
C ASN A 273 5.20 -20.75 7.14
N LEU A 274 5.41 -21.01 5.85
CA LEU A 274 6.06 -22.24 5.37
C LEU A 274 7.55 -22.31 5.69
N ASP A 275 8.25 -21.17 5.72
CA ASP A 275 9.69 -21.08 5.95
C ASP A 275 10.06 -19.63 6.31
N PRO A 276 10.22 -19.28 7.60
CA PRO A 276 10.44 -17.90 8.07
C PRO A 276 11.67 -17.22 7.45
N SER A 277 12.63 -17.99 6.93
CA SER A 277 13.90 -17.47 6.40
C SER A 277 13.82 -16.90 4.97
N ARG A 278 12.71 -17.11 4.24
CA ARG A 278 12.59 -16.76 2.82
C ARG A 278 11.42 -15.81 2.55
N GLY A 279 11.61 -14.76 1.74
CA GLY A 279 10.54 -13.81 1.42
C GLY A 279 9.47 -14.36 0.46
N VAL A 280 9.88 -15.26 -0.45
CA VAL A 280 9.00 -16.01 -1.36
C VAL A 280 9.14 -17.50 -1.04
N ARG A 281 8.03 -18.14 -0.67
CA ARG A 281 8.02 -19.51 -0.12
C ARG A 281 7.09 -20.38 -0.95
N ARG A 282 7.49 -21.62 -1.20
CA ARG A 282 6.72 -22.57 -2.01
C ARG A 282 6.76 -23.96 -1.40
N LYS A 283 5.60 -24.61 -1.32
CA LYS A 283 5.46 -26.01 -0.89
C LYS A 283 4.26 -26.66 -1.58
N GLY A 284 4.53 -27.64 -2.45
CA GLY A 284 3.48 -28.23 -3.29
C GLY A 284 2.84 -27.17 -4.18
N ASP A 285 1.52 -27.02 -4.08
CA ASP A 285 0.74 -26.03 -4.82
C ASP A 285 0.65 -24.65 -4.11
N VAL A 286 1.20 -24.51 -2.90
CA VAL A 286 1.11 -23.27 -2.13
C VAL A 286 2.30 -22.36 -2.41
N LEU A 287 2.00 -21.08 -2.65
CA LEU A 287 2.94 -19.96 -2.76
C LEU A 287 2.60 -18.90 -1.70
N GLN A 288 3.60 -18.45 -0.94
CA GLN A 288 3.44 -17.37 0.05
C GLN A 288 4.43 -16.23 -0.23
N LEU A 289 3.96 -14.99 -0.02
CA LEU A 289 4.76 -13.77 -0.01
C LEU A 289 4.76 -13.18 1.41
N GLY A 290 5.93 -12.86 1.92
CA GLY A 290 6.11 -12.38 3.29
C GLY A 290 7.43 -11.66 3.51
N LEU A 291 7.60 -11.04 4.67
CA LEU A 291 8.90 -10.65 5.18
C LEU A 291 9.62 -11.85 5.79
N THR A 292 10.94 -11.85 5.73
CA THR A 292 11.77 -12.82 6.45
C THR A 292 11.77 -12.49 7.95
N GLU A 293 12.08 -13.47 8.78
CA GLU A 293 12.23 -13.26 10.22
C GLU A 293 13.25 -12.16 10.56
N PRO A 294 14.46 -12.10 9.95
CA PRO A 294 15.40 -10.99 10.17
C PRO A 294 14.85 -9.60 9.81
N GLU A 295 14.01 -9.51 8.78
CA GLU A 295 13.37 -8.25 8.38
C GLU A 295 12.30 -7.81 9.38
N ILE A 296 11.47 -8.74 9.86
CA ILE A 296 10.48 -8.52 10.91
C ILE A 296 11.17 -8.10 12.21
N ASP A 297 12.27 -8.77 12.57
CA ASP A 297 13.09 -8.39 13.71
C ASP A 297 13.71 -6.99 13.54
N GLY A 298 14.06 -6.62 12.31
CA GLY A 298 14.47 -5.26 11.98
C GLY A 298 13.39 -4.23 12.29
N VAL A 299 12.14 -4.51 11.94
CA VAL A 299 10.98 -3.66 12.28
C VAL A 299 10.79 -3.60 13.79
N ARG A 300 10.87 -4.75 14.48
CA ARG A 300 10.74 -4.85 15.94
C ARG A 300 11.75 -3.97 16.66
N ARG A 301 13.04 -4.06 16.31
CA ARG A 301 14.09 -3.23 16.93
C ARG A 301 13.85 -1.73 16.74
N ARG A 302 13.34 -1.32 15.57
CA ARG A 302 12.99 0.08 15.31
C ARG A 302 11.78 0.51 16.12
N LEU A 303 10.75 -0.34 16.22
CA LEU A 303 9.59 -0.10 17.07
C LEU A 303 9.99 0.07 18.54
N GLU A 304 10.80 -0.85 19.08
CA GLU A 304 11.29 -0.80 20.46
C GLU A 304 12.08 0.48 20.74
N TRP A 305 12.96 0.88 19.82
CA TRP A 305 13.69 2.14 19.92
C TRP A 305 12.75 3.35 19.96
N LEU A 306 11.73 3.37 19.09
CA LEU A 306 10.77 4.47 19.02
C LEU A 306 9.90 4.54 20.28
N VAL A 307 9.40 3.41 20.77
CA VAL A 307 8.64 3.32 22.03
C VAL A 307 9.51 3.72 23.22
N GLY A 308 10.78 3.32 23.27
CA GLY A 308 11.72 3.77 24.30
C GLY A 308 11.86 5.30 24.33
N ARG A 309 11.92 5.95 23.16
CA ARG A 309 11.97 7.41 23.09
C ARG A 309 10.68 8.10 23.52
N LEU A 310 9.51 7.49 23.30
CA LEU A 310 8.24 7.99 23.81
C LEU A 310 8.23 7.94 25.35
N ARG A 311 8.62 6.81 25.93
CA ARG A 311 8.70 6.61 27.39
C ARG A 311 9.68 7.59 28.05
N ASP A 312 10.82 7.83 27.42
CA ASP A 312 11.86 8.74 27.94
C ASP A 312 11.57 10.23 27.63
N GLY A 313 10.46 10.57 26.98
CA GLY A 313 10.10 11.94 26.59
C GLY A 313 10.99 12.55 25.49
N ARG A 314 11.84 11.74 24.85
CA ARG A 314 12.73 12.16 23.74
C ARG A 314 12.02 12.23 22.38
N LEU A 315 10.84 11.63 22.30
CA LEU A 315 9.83 11.78 21.25
C LEU A 315 8.54 12.12 21.99
N THR A 316 7.87 13.21 21.65
CA THR A 316 6.65 13.64 22.35
C THR A 316 5.43 13.52 21.44
N THR A 317 4.23 13.78 21.96
CA THR A 317 3.01 13.79 21.15
C THR A 317 2.49 15.19 20.90
N PHE A 318 1.60 15.32 19.93
CA PHE A 318 0.71 16.48 19.87
C PHE A 318 -0.26 16.51 21.05
#